data_AF-A0A1U9NCT5-F1
#
_entry.id   AF-A0A1U9NCT5-F1
#
_cell.length_a   1.000
_cell.length_b   1.000
_cell.length_c   1.000
_cell.angle_alpha   90.00
_cell.angle_beta   90.00
_cell.angle_gamma   90.00
#
_symmetry.space_group_name_H-M   'P 1'
#
loop_
_entity.id
_entity.type
_entity.pdbx_description
1 polymer ?
#
loop_
_entity_poly.entity_id
_entity_poly.type
_entity_poly.pdbx_seq_one_letter_code
_entity_poly.pdbx_strand_id
1 'polypeptide(L)'
;MPTYAIKCIGCSRKINVFSSIRNLTKNQLDELVESGYTEITEDQARKSRIELTEEDEMMLAEEGSIGYTEDLESICSPCGSDQDYDDEGNNITAV
;
A
#
# COMPACT_ATOMS: atom_id res chain seq x y z
N MET A 1 -0.36 11.85 2.62
CA MET A 1 -0.40 10.55 1.92
C MET A 1 -1.80 10.00 2.01
N PRO A 2 -2.40 9.49 0.91
CA PRO A 2 -3.67 8.77 0.97
C PRO A 2 -3.59 7.57 1.91
N THR A 3 -4.71 7.27 2.56
CA THR A 3 -4.87 6.11 3.44
C THR A 3 -5.89 5.16 2.80
N TYR A 4 -5.51 3.90 2.68
CA TYR A 4 -6.36 2.84 2.14
C TYR A 4 -6.71 1.84 3.22
N ALA A 5 -7.97 1.41 3.27
CA ALA A 5 -8.40 0.34 4.17
C ALA A 5 -8.37 -0.98 3.40
N ILE A 6 -7.42 -1.85 3.75
CA ILE A 6 -7.27 -3.17 3.13
C ILE A 6 -7.52 -4.27 4.14
N LYS A 7 -7.77 -5.50 3.65
CA LYS A 7 -7.93 -6.67 4.49
C LYS A 7 -6.62 -7.46 4.51
N CYS A 8 -5.98 -7.57 5.66
CA CYS A 8 -4.74 -8.36 5.75
C CYS A 8 -5.01 -9.84 5.44
N ILE A 9 -4.17 -10.43 4.58
CA ILE A 9 -4.27 -11.84 4.18
C ILE A 9 -4.03 -12.77 5.38
N GLY A 10 -3.10 -12.41 6.28
CA GLY A 10 -2.73 -13.24 7.44
C GLY A 10 -3.78 -13.35 8.55
N CYS A 11 -4.48 -12.26 8.90
CA CYS A 11 -5.44 -12.27 10.01
C CYS A 11 -6.86 -11.82 9.66
N SER A 12 -7.14 -11.52 8.39
CA SER A 12 -8.45 -11.04 7.92
C SER A 12 -8.97 -9.75 8.56
N ARG A 13 -8.18 -9.07 9.39
CA ARG A 13 -8.52 -7.76 9.97
C ARG A 13 -8.36 -6.66 8.92
N LYS A 14 -9.20 -5.63 9.02
CA LYS A 14 -9.06 -4.41 8.23
C LYS A 14 -7.98 -3.54 8.87
N ILE A 15 -7.06 -3.07 8.05
CA ILE A 15 -5.93 -2.24 8.45
C ILE A 15 -5.86 -1.04 7.53
N ASN A 16 -5.33 0.06 8.05
CA ASN A 16 -5.11 1.29 7.29
C ASN A 16 -3.66 1.34 6.84
N VAL A 17 -3.47 1.57 5.56
CA VAL A 17 -2.15 1.56 4.93
C VAL A 17 -1.93 2.89 4.24
N PHE A 18 -0.75 3.45 4.45
CA PHE A 18 -0.36 4.71 3.85
C PHE A 18 0.42 4.40 2.59
N SER A 19 -0.02 4.96 1.48
CA SER A 19 0.74 4.91 0.23
C SER A 19 1.07 6.31 -0.23
N SER A 20 2.21 6.46 -0.88
CA SER A 20 2.54 7.68 -1.61
C SER A 20 1.65 7.83 -2.86
N ILE A 21 1.09 6.73 -3.38
CA ILE A 21 0.29 6.70 -4.61
C ILE A 21 -1.19 6.97 -4.33
N ARG A 22 -1.77 7.88 -5.09
CA ARG A 22 -3.20 8.23 -5.10
C ARG A 22 -3.96 7.39 -6.11
N ASN A 23 -5.21 7.10 -5.75
CA ASN A 23 -6.18 6.36 -6.57
C ASN A 23 -5.70 4.96 -6.95
N LEU A 24 -5.02 4.26 -6.03
CA LEU A 24 -4.75 2.84 -6.22
C LEU A 24 -6.07 2.07 -6.29
N THR A 25 -6.17 1.17 -7.27
CA THR A 25 -7.28 0.23 -7.37
C THR A 25 -7.14 -0.88 -6.34
N LYS A 26 -8.21 -1.64 -6.14
CA LYS A 26 -8.17 -2.79 -5.23
C LYS A 26 -7.10 -3.81 -5.65
N ASN A 27 -6.99 -4.13 -6.93
CA ASN A 27 -6.01 -5.10 -7.41
C ASN A 27 -4.58 -4.62 -7.15
N GLN A 28 -4.29 -3.34 -7.41
CA GLN A 28 -2.98 -2.76 -7.13
C GLN A 28 -2.64 -2.78 -5.62
N LEU A 29 -3.63 -2.55 -4.77
CA LEU A 29 -3.47 -2.69 -3.32
C LEU A 29 -3.21 -4.14 -2.91
N ASP A 30 -3.92 -5.10 -3.51
CA ASP A 30 -3.73 -6.53 -3.23
C ASP A 30 -2.33 -6.99 -3.71
N GLU A 31 -1.87 -6.57 -4.88
CA GLU A 31 -0.51 -6.84 -5.41
C GLU A 31 0.59 -6.27 -4.52
N LEU A 32 0.41 -5.03 -4.07
CA LEU A 32 1.29 -4.37 -3.12
C LEU A 32 1.39 -5.16 -1.80
N VAL A 33 0.27 -5.69 -1.31
CA VAL A 33 0.23 -6.49 -0.08
C VAL A 33 0.88 -7.87 -0.25
N GLU A 34 0.70 -8.49 -1.40
CA GLU A 34 1.20 -9.84 -1.68
C GLU A 34 2.68 -9.86 -2.08
N SER A 35 3.12 -8.84 -2.82
CA SER A 35 4.42 -8.83 -3.50
C SER A 35 5.28 -7.59 -3.23
N GLY A 36 4.73 -6.54 -2.59
CA GLY A 36 5.42 -5.25 -2.42
C GLY A 36 5.57 -4.45 -3.72
N TYR A 37 4.90 -4.88 -4.79
CA TYR A 37 5.00 -4.33 -6.14
C TYR A 37 3.63 -4.18 -6.77
N THR A 38 3.44 -3.12 -7.56
CA THR A 38 2.31 -2.96 -8.48
C THR A 38 2.69 -2.05 -9.63
N GLU A 39 1.90 -2.03 -10.69
CA GLU A 39 2.07 -1.08 -11.79
C GLU A 39 1.19 0.15 -11.58
N ILE A 40 1.71 1.34 -11.86
CA ILE A 40 0.95 2.59 -11.76
C ILE A 40 0.93 3.34 -13.09
N THR A 41 -0.17 4.04 -13.35
CA THR A 41 -0.35 4.83 -14.58
C THR A 41 0.26 6.22 -14.47
N GLU A 42 0.43 6.89 -15.61
CA GLU A 42 0.90 8.29 -15.65
C GLU A 42 0.01 9.22 -14.81
N ASP A 43 -1.32 9.06 -14.89
CA ASP A 43 -2.27 9.87 -14.12
C ASP A 43 -2.09 9.66 -12.61
N GLN A 44 -1.86 8.41 -12.17
CA GLN A 44 -1.56 8.09 -10.78
C GLN A 44 -0.22 8.71 -10.37
N ALA A 45 0.84 8.57 -11.15
CA ALA A 45 2.15 9.14 -10.85
C ALA A 45 2.11 10.68 -10.73
N ARG A 46 1.52 11.37 -11.71
CA ARG A 46 1.38 12.83 -11.73
C ARG A 46 0.55 13.35 -10.55
N LYS A 47 -0.58 12.70 -10.24
CA LYS A 47 -1.44 13.09 -9.09
C LYS A 47 -0.77 12.85 -7.74
N SER A 48 0.11 11.87 -7.69
CA SER A 48 0.84 11.47 -6.48
C SER A 48 2.10 12.28 -6.25
N ARG A 49 2.53 13.08 -7.24
CA ARG A 49 3.76 13.91 -7.19
C ARG A 49 5.01 13.07 -6.91
N ILE A 50 5.07 11.90 -7.52
CA ILE A 50 6.27 11.06 -7.50
C ILE A 50 7.30 11.70 -8.42
N GLU A 51 8.57 11.67 -8.02
CA GLU A 51 9.65 12.02 -8.92
C GLU A 51 9.85 10.88 -9.93
N LEU A 52 9.65 11.18 -11.21
CA LEU A 52 9.84 10.24 -12.31
C LEU A 52 11.25 10.41 -12.88
N THR A 53 11.92 9.31 -13.15
CA THR A 53 13.18 9.30 -13.90
C THR A 53 12.90 9.40 -15.41
N GLU A 54 13.93 9.72 -16.22
CA GLU A 54 13.79 9.70 -17.68
C GLU A 54 13.35 8.31 -18.20
N GLU A 55 13.79 7.24 -17.54
CA GLU A 55 13.40 5.86 -17.87
C GLU A 55 11.91 5.62 -17.56
N ASP A 56 11.41 6.12 -16.43
CA ASP A 56 9.99 6.02 -16.07
C ASP A 56 9.11 6.80 -17.06
N GLU A 57 9.56 8.00 -17.47
CA GLU A 57 8.84 8.79 -18.46
C GLU A 57 8.78 8.09 -19.82
N MET A 58 9.87 7.43 -20.23
CA MET A 58 9.90 6.61 -21.45
C MET A 58 8.96 5.40 -21.33
N MET A 59 9.00 4.66 -20.22
CA MET A 59 8.12 3.50 -19.99
C MET A 59 6.65 3.91 -19.94
N LEU A 60 6.31 5.04 -19.29
CA LEU A 60 4.95 5.58 -19.31
C LEU A 60 4.48 5.93 -20.73
N ALA A 61 5.37 6.43 -21.58
CA ALA A 61 5.04 6.76 -22.97
C ALA A 61 4.87 5.52 -23.86
N GLU A 62 5.65 4.46 -23.62
CA GLU A 62 5.62 3.23 -24.42
C GLU A 62 4.56 2.22 -23.94
N GLU A 63 4.47 1.98 -22.63
CA GLU A 63 3.63 0.94 -22.03
C GLU A 63 2.38 1.48 -21.33
N GLY A 64 2.36 2.78 -20.99
CA GLY A 64 1.23 3.41 -20.29
C GLY A 64 1.25 3.22 -18.77
N SER A 65 2.21 2.46 -18.25
CA SER A 65 2.40 2.18 -16.83
C SER A 65 3.88 1.98 -16.49
N ILE A 66 4.21 2.14 -15.20
CA ILE A 66 5.53 1.86 -14.64
C ILE A 66 5.41 0.98 -13.41
N GLY A 67 6.45 0.19 -13.16
CA GLY A 67 6.58 -0.58 -11.93
C GLY A 67 6.80 0.33 -10.72
N TYR A 68 6.08 0.05 -9.65
CA TYR A 68 6.18 0.78 -8.40
C TYR A 68 6.31 -0.21 -7.23
N THR A 69 7.41 -0.09 -6.50
CA THR A 69 7.65 -0.82 -5.26
C THR A 69 7.42 0.09 -4.07
N GLU A 70 6.63 -0.38 -3.10
CA GLU A 70 6.48 0.32 -1.82
C GLU A 70 6.82 -0.66 -0.70
N ASP A 71 7.62 -0.20 0.25
CA ASP A 71 7.93 -1.00 1.41
C ASP A 71 6.76 -0.95 2.39
N LEU A 72 5.98 -2.01 2.33
CA LEU A 72 4.78 -2.20 3.10
C LEU A 72 5.02 -3.06 4.35
N GLU A 73 6.27 -3.17 4.82
CA GLU A 73 6.69 -3.93 6.00
C GLU A 73 5.78 -3.76 7.24
N SER A 74 5.07 -2.63 7.36
CA SER A 74 4.13 -2.34 8.47
C SER A 74 2.70 -2.88 8.27
N ILE A 75 2.32 -3.38 7.09
CA ILE A 75 0.92 -3.57 6.73
C ILE A 75 0.27 -4.68 7.55
N CYS A 76 0.80 -5.90 7.52
CA CYS A 76 0.21 -7.02 8.25
C CYS A 76 0.79 -7.24 9.66
N SER A 77 1.79 -6.44 10.07
CA SER A 77 2.36 -6.45 11.43
C SER A 77 1.31 -6.27 12.57
N PRO A 78 0.22 -5.49 12.40
CA PRO A 78 -0.84 -5.35 13.41
C PRO A 78 -1.73 -6.59 13.57
N CYS A 79 -1.50 -7.67 12.82
CA CYS A 79 -2.12 -8.96 13.10
C CYS A 79 -1.64 -9.57 14.44
N GLY A 80 -0.66 -8.94 15.10
CA GLY A 80 -0.40 -9.09 16.52
C GLY A 80 0.93 -9.76 16.83
N SER A 81 2.06 -9.09 16.58
CA SER A 81 3.27 -9.37 17.37
C SER A 81 3.40 -8.44 18.59
N ASP A 82 2.95 -7.18 18.51
CA ASP A 82 3.28 -6.16 19.53
C ASP A 82 2.06 -5.34 20.03
N GLN A 83 0.85 -5.86 19.87
CA GLN A 83 -0.38 -5.17 20.30
C GLN A 83 -1.26 -6.18 21.03
N ASP A 84 -1.39 -6.03 22.35
CA ASP A 84 -2.37 -6.76 23.14
C ASP A 84 -3.75 -6.15 22.88
N TYR A 85 -4.76 -7.02 22.69
CA TYR A 85 -6.16 -6.62 22.52
C TYR A 85 -7.00 -7.35 23.57
N ASP A 86 -8.04 -6.70 24.09
CA ASP A 86 -9.01 -7.36 24.96
C ASP A 86 -9.98 -8.26 24.16
N ASP A 87 -10.78 -9.05 24.88
CA ASP A 87 -11.77 -9.97 24.29
C ASP A 87 -12.88 -9.26 23.50
N GLU A 88 -12.99 -7.93 23.62
CA GLU A 88 -13.94 -7.08 22.90
C GLU A 88 -13.32 -6.45 21.65
N GLY A 89 -12.02 -6.68 21.40
CA GLY A 89 -11.28 -6.19 20.25
C GLY A 89 -10.75 -4.76 20.41
N ASN A 90 -10.75 -4.21 21.62
CA ASN A 90 -10.12 -2.92 21.91
C ASN A 90 -8.61 -3.09 22.08
N ASN A 91 -7.85 -2.12 21.61
CA ASN A 91 -6.40 -2.07 21.78
C ASN A 91 -6.05 -1.78 23.25
N ILE A 92 -5.38 -2.73 23.92
CA ILE A 92 -4.90 -2.58 25.30
C ILE A 92 -3.39 -2.43 25.28
N THR A 93 -2.92 -1.24 24.92
CA THR A 93 -1.50 -0.92 25.10
C THR A 93 -1.23 -0.78 26.60
N ALA A 94 -0.55 -1.77 27.20
CA ALA A 94 -0.08 -1.68 28.58
C ALA A 94 0.92 -0.51 28.67
N VAL A 95 0.62 0.46 29.53
CA VAL A 95 1.49 1.62 29.83
C VAL A 95 2.56 1.23 30.85
#